data_AF-A0A0C9ZWH0-F1
#
_entry.id   AF-A0A0C9ZWH0-F1
#
_cell.length_a   1.000
_cell.length_b   1.000
_cell.length_c   1.000
_cell.angle_alpha   90.00
_cell.angle_beta   90.00
_cell.angle_gamma   90.00
#
_symmetry.space_group_name_H-M   'P 1'
#
loop_
_entity.id
_entity.type
_entity.pdbx_description
1 polymer ?
#
loop_
_entity_poly.entity_id
_entity_poly.type
_entity_poly.pdbx_seq_one_letter_code
_entity_poly.pdbx_strand_id
1 'polypeptide(L)' 'VTVEEQLAIFLYTCVTGLSTCLLGERFQRSPDTISRYFRRLLVFFSEDVFYESQVQFPTNE' A
#
# COMPACT_ATOMS: atom_id res chain seq x y z
N VAL A 1 -2.98 -5.74 -12.91
CA VAL A 1 -2.82 -5.65 -11.44
C VAL A 1 -3.94 -4.79 -10.92
N THR A 2 -4.84 -5.37 -10.14
CA THR A 2 -6.01 -4.62 -9.64
C THR A 2 -5.60 -3.67 -8.52
N VAL A 3 -6.50 -2.79 -8.06
CA VAL A 3 -6.21 -1.89 -6.93
C VAL A 3 -6.10 -2.70 -5.63
N GLU A 4 -6.92 -3.74 -5.49
CA GLU A 4 -6.89 -4.68 -4.36
C GLU A 4 -5.56 -5.41 -4.28
N GLU A 5 -5.01 -5.84 -5.43
CA GLU A 5 -3.71 -6.50 -5.46
C GLU A 5 -2.58 -5.53 -5.10
N GLN A 6 -2.65 -4.27 -5.55
CA GLN A 6 -1.69 -3.24 -5.13
C GLN A 6 -1.77 -3.01 -3.62
N LEU A 7 -2.99 -2.89 -3.08
CA LEU A 7 -3.24 -2.70 -1.65
C LEU A 7 -2.74 -3.89 -0.82
N ALA A 8 -2.97 -5.11 -1.30
CA ALA A 8 -2.46 -6.32 -0.68
C ALA A 8 -0.92 -6.33 -0.65
N ILE A 9 -0.25 -5.94 -1.73
CA ILE A 9 1.21 -5.80 -1.77
C ILE A 9 1.68 -4.80 -0.72
N PHE A 10 1.07 -3.61 -0.64
CA PHE A 10 1.45 -2.57 0.31
C PHE A 10 1.29 -3.04 1.76
N LEU A 11 0.09 -3.48 2.15
CA LEU A 11 -0.20 -3.93 3.52
C LEU A 11 0.68 -5.12 3.92
N TYR A 12 0.85 -6.09 3.01
CA TYR A 12 1.67 -7.27 3.28
C TYR A 12 3.15 -6.89 3.46
N THR A 13 3.67 -5.94 2.67
CA THR A 13 5.02 -5.39 2.84
C THR A 13 5.17 -4.72 4.20
N CYS A 14 4.23 -3.86 4.60
CA CYS A 14 4.25 -3.16 5.89
C CYS A 14 4.23 -4.11 7.09
N VAL A 15 3.44 -5.19 7.01
CA VAL A 15 3.29 -6.15 8.12
C VAL A 15 4.48 -7.11 8.21
N THR A 16 5.04 -7.52 7.08
CA THR A 16 6.06 -8.59 7.06
C THR A 16 7.49 -8.10 6.91
N GLY A 17 7.71 -6.88 6.40
CA GLY A 17 9.04 -6.32 6.16
C GLY A 17 9.90 -7.12 5.18
N LEU A 18 9.30 -7.99 4.36
CA LEU A 18 10.03 -8.84 3.42
C LEU A 18 10.67 -8.03 2.28
N SER A 19 11.74 -8.58 1.72
CA SER A 19 12.40 -7.99 0.55
C SER A 19 11.50 -8.07 -0.69
N THR A 20 11.72 -7.15 -1.63
CA THR A 20 10.98 -7.08 -2.91
C THR A 20 11.13 -8.35 -3.76
N CYS A 21 12.22 -9.11 -3.61
CA CYS A 21 12.40 -10.40 -4.26
C CYS A 21 11.38 -11.45 -3.75
N LEU A 22 11.29 -11.63 -2.43
CA LEU A 22 10.36 -12.60 -1.82
C LEU A 22 8.90 -12.21 -2.05
N LEU A 23 8.62 -10.91 -2.02
CA LEU A 23 7.32 -10.37 -2.38
C LEU A 23 7.00 -10.64 -3.86
N GLY A 24 7.99 -10.49 -4.74
CA GLY A 24 7.85 -10.80 -6.16
C GLY A 24 7.49 -12.26 -6.40
N GLU A 25 8.15 -13.19 -5.71
CA GLU A 25 7.81 -14.62 -5.75
C GLU A 25 6.38 -14.88 -5.27
N ARG A 26 5.99 -14.30 -4.12
CA ARG A 26 4.65 -14.51 -3.54
C ARG A 26 3.53 -14.01 -4.44
N PHE A 27 3.67 -12.80 -4.97
CA PHE A 27 2.64 -12.17 -5.80
C PHE A 27 2.78 -12.50 -7.29
N GLN A 28 3.79 -13.29 -7.67
CA GLN A 28 4.12 -13.63 -9.06
C GLN A 28 4.31 -12.37 -9.91
N ARG A 29 5.14 -11.44 -9.39
CA ARG A 29 5.47 -10.15 -10.03
C ARG A 29 6.96 -9.85 -9.97
N SER A 30 7.42 -8.98 -10.86
CA SER A 30 8.81 -8.53 -10.83
C SER A 30 9.06 -7.65 -9.58
N PRO A 31 10.29 -7.66 -9.02
CA PRO A 31 10.66 -6.78 -7.90
C PRO A 31 10.44 -5.29 -8.21
N ASP A 32 10.62 -4.88 -9.47
CA ASP A 32 10.29 -3.53 -9.94
C ASP A 32 8.79 -3.22 -9.78
N THR A 33 7.93 -4.15 -10.19
CA THR A 33 6.48 -4.02 -10.06
C THR A 33 6.06 -3.90 -8.59
N ILE A 34 6.64 -4.71 -7.70
CA ILE A 34 6.41 -4.62 -6.25
C ILE A 34 6.80 -3.23 -5.73
N SER A 35 8.01 -2.78 -6.05
CA SER A 35 8.55 -1.49 -5.59
C SER A 35 7.70 -0.31 -6.07
N ARG A 36 7.25 -0.37 -7.33
CA ARG A 36 6.39 0.65 -7.94
C ARG A 36 5.04 0.77 -7.23
N TYR A 37 4.39 -0.35 -6.91
CA TYR A 37 3.08 -0.31 -6.24
C TYR A 37 3.18 0.04 -4.77
N PHE A 38 4.20 -0.46 -4.08
CA PHE A 38 4.48 -0.04 -2.72
C PHE A 38 4.66 1.49 -2.65
N ARG A 39 5.51 2.07 -3.51
CA ARG A 39 5.74 3.52 -3.57
C ARG A 39 4.46 4.28 -3.90
N ARG A 40 3.68 3.82 -4.88
CA ARG A 40 2.43 4.48 -5.28
C ARG A 40 1.45 4.60 -4.11
N LEU A 41 1.25 3.50 -3.37
CA LEU A 41 0.34 3.51 -2.23
C LEU A 41 0.92 4.25 -1.04
N LEU A 42 2.22 4.17 -0.80
CA LEU A 42 2.89 4.97 0.21
C LEU A 42 2.64 6.47 0.00
N VAL A 43 2.81 6.97 -1.23
CA VAL A 43 2.53 8.37 -1.57
C VAL A 43 1.05 8.68 -1.33
N PHE A 44 0.14 7.87 -1.87
CA PHE A 44 -1.29 8.08 -1.70
C PHE A 44 -1.73 8.14 -0.22
N PHE A 45 -1.25 7.21 0.62
CA PHE A 45 -1.55 7.21 2.05
C PHE A 45 -0.83 8.32 2.83
N SER A 46 0.18 8.97 2.24
CA SER A 46 0.87 10.11 2.84
C SER A 46 0.27 11.45 2.40
N GLU A 47 -0.67 11.46 1.46
CA GLU A 47 -1.35 12.68 1.01
C GLU A 47 -2.43 13.10 2.02
N ASP A 48 -2.50 14.40 2.29
CA ASP A 48 -3.47 14.99 3.24
C ASP A 48 -4.92 14.63 2.87
N VAL A 49 -5.22 14.62 1.57
CA VAL A 49 -6.55 14.29 1.01
C VAL A 49 -7.05 12.91 1.48
N PHE A 50 -6.14 11.95 1.68
CA PHE A 50 -6.52 10.65 2.21
C PHE A 50 -7.07 10.77 3.64
N TYR A 51 -6.34 11.46 4.52
CA TYR A 51 -6.75 11.62 5.92
C TYR A 51 -7.98 12.53 6.05
N GLU A 52 -8.06 13.62 5.30
CA GLU A 52 -9.22 14.51 5.31
C GLU A 52 -10.52 13.78 4.90
N SER A 53 -10.43 12.82 3.97
CA SER A 53 -11.60 12.06 3.51
C SER A 53 -11.96 10.87 4.40
N GLN A 54 -10.96 10.20 4.99
CA GLN A 54 -11.16 8.94 5.72
C GLN A 54 -11.19 9.10 7.24
N VAL A 55 -10.60 10.16 7.79
CA VAL A 55 -10.53 10.43 9.23
C VAL A 55 -11.43 11.61 9.55
N GLN A 56 -12.62 11.31 10.06
CA GLN A 56 -13.52 12.30 10.62
C GLN A 56 -13.45 12.24 12.14
N PHE A 57 -13.23 13.39 12.77
CA PHE A 57 -13.34 13.47 14.22
C PHE A 57 -14.79 13.25 14.63
N PRO A 58 -15.04 12.57 15.77
CA PRO A 58 -16.38 12.52 16.32
C PRO A 58 -16.86 13.95 16.55
N THR A 59 -17.94 14.34 15.89
CA THR A 59 -18.63 15.59 16.18
C THR A 59 -19.24 15.43 17.57
N ASN A 60 -18.89 16.31 18.51
CA ASN A 60 -19.53 16.34 19.83
C ASN A 60 -21.01 16.73 19.62
N GLU A 61 -21.92 15.75 19.65
CA GLU A 61 -23.34 16.00 20.00
C GLU A 61 -23.48 16.18 21.51
#